data_AF-A0A1H0WG47-F1
#
_entry.id   AF-A0A1H0WG47-F1
#
_cell.length_a   1.000
_cell.length_b   1.000
_cell.length_c   1.000
_cell.angle_alpha   90.00
_cell.angle_beta   90.00
_cell.angle_gamma   90.00
#
_symmetry.space_group_name_H-M   'P 1'
#
loop_
_entity.id
_entity.type
_entity.pdbx_description
1 polymer ?
#
loop_
_entity_poly.entity_id
_entity_poly.type
_entity_poly.pdbx_seq_one_letter_code
_entity_poly.pdbx_strand_id
1 'polypeptide(L)'
;MLEWEPACDYQGDPINVNMIKNMRETVKSASEKDVWAEFERLQVNGRSGARVITKGATKARSCTVMFDAGKGTVQVQANEVRLPDDVDECQKALEIARKVEPNVPEPA
;
A
#
# COMPACT_ATOMS: atom_id res chain seq x y z
N MET A 1 23.93 -5.35 -4.72
CA MET A 1 22.52 -5.76 -4.91
C MET A 1 21.73 -4.46 -4.88
N LEU A 2 20.98 -4.13 -5.93
CA LEU A 2 20.11 -2.94 -5.86
C LEU A 2 19.15 -3.13 -4.69
N GLU A 3 19.02 -2.14 -3.82
CA GLU A 3 18.21 -2.21 -2.58
C GLU A 3 16.69 -2.24 -2.83
N TRP A 4 16.28 -2.45 -4.07
CA TRP A 4 14.90 -2.43 -4.53
C TRP A 4 14.63 -3.64 -5.44
N GLU A 5 13.72 -4.51 -5.01
CA GLU A 5 13.09 -5.51 -5.87
C GLU A 5 12.11 -4.80 -6.83
N PRO A 6 11.92 -5.30 -8.07
CA PRO A 6 11.00 -4.69 -9.02
C PRO A 6 9.60 -4.60 -8.42
N ALA A 7 8.97 -3.42 -8.52
CA ALA A 7 7.56 -3.25 -8.21
C ALA A 7 6.72 -4.11 -9.16
N CYS A 8 5.62 -4.68 -8.68
CA CYS A 8 4.61 -5.26 -9.56
C CYS A 8 3.61 -4.18 -9.91
N ASP A 9 3.52 -3.84 -11.20
CA ASP A 9 2.56 -2.90 -11.72
C ASP A 9 1.47 -3.63 -12.52
N TYR A 10 0.22 -3.25 -12.26
CA TYR A 10 -0.95 -3.66 -13.03
C TYR A 10 -1.66 -2.40 -13.52
N GLN A 11 -1.84 -2.31 -14.85
CA GLN A 11 -2.60 -1.24 -15.48
C GLN A 11 -3.99 -1.77 -15.82
N GLY A 12 -5.02 -1.19 -15.21
CA GLY A 12 -6.41 -1.57 -15.40
C GLY A 12 -7.28 -0.35 -15.70
N ASP A 13 -8.53 -0.61 -16.08
CA ASP A 13 -9.57 0.41 -16.22
C ASP A 13 -10.73 -0.03 -15.29
N PRO A 14 -11.03 0.68 -14.19
CA PRO A 14 -10.59 2.05 -13.86
C PRO A 14 -9.37 2.18 -12.91
N ILE A 15 -8.80 1.08 -12.39
CA ILE A 15 -7.75 1.14 -11.35
C ILE A 15 -6.39 0.62 -11.84
N ASN A 16 -5.35 1.42 -11.56
CA ASN A 16 -3.96 0.98 -11.58
C ASN A 16 -3.53 0.53 -10.18
N VAL A 17 -2.67 -0.48 -10.14
CA VAL A 17 -2.12 -1.03 -8.90
C VAL A 17 -0.61 -1.11 -9.01
N ASN A 18 0.08 -0.62 -7.98
CA ASN A 18 1.51 -0.83 -7.81
C ASN A 18 1.75 -1.53 -6.48
N MET A 19 2.56 -2.59 -6.49
CA MET A 19 2.96 -3.32 -5.30
C MET A 19 4.47 -3.30 -5.11
N ILE A 20 4.91 -2.90 -3.92
CA ILE A 20 6.32 -2.74 -3.55
C ILE A 20 6.61 -3.50 -2.26
N LYS A 21 7.69 -4.27 -2.24
CA LYS A 21 8.30 -4.75 -1.00
C LYS A 21 9.31 -3.71 -0.53
N ASN A 22 9.07 -3.12 0.63
CA ASN A 22 9.95 -2.14 1.25
C ASN A 22 10.63 -2.76 2.48
N MET A 23 11.90 -3.13 2.33
CA MET A 23 12.70 -3.72 3.41
C MET A 23 13.26 -2.68 4.39
N ARG A 24 13.18 -1.38 4.07
CA ARG A 24 13.75 -0.30 4.88
C ARG A 24 12.84 0.12 6.03
N GLU A 25 11.55 -0.19 5.93
CA GLU A 25 10.51 0.37 6.80
C GLU A 25 9.55 -0.69 7.30
N THR A 26 9.23 -0.58 8.59
CA THR A 26 8.12 -1.27 9.25
C THR A 26 6.89 -0.37 9.30
N VAL A 27 5.72 -0.93 9.59
CA VAL A 27 4.50 -0.13 9.83
C VAL A 27 4.71 0.86 10.99
N LYS A 28 5.51 0.50 11.99
CA LYS A 28 5.86 1.38 13.11
C LYS A 28 6.72 2.55 12.65
N SER A 29 7.85 2.31 12.00
CA SER A 29 8.74 3.39 11.55
C SER A 29 8.08 4.27 10.48
N ALA A 30 7.17 3.71 9.68
CA ALA A 30 6.37 4.49 8.73
C ALA A 30 5.47 5.50 9.46
N SER A 31 4.87 5.14 10.59
CA SER A 31 3.97 6.03 11.34
C SER A 31 4.61 7.28 11.94
N GLU A 32 5.94 7.29 12.03
CA GLU A 32 6.71 8.40 12.62
C GLU A 32 7.07 9.50 11.58
N LYS A 33 6.74 9.28 10.30
CA LYS A 33 7.08 10.22 9.23
C LYS A 33 6.04 11.33 9.08
N ASP A 34 6.52 12.55 8.80
CA ASP A 34 5.68 13.71 8.50
C ASP A 34 5.31 13.84 7.00
N VAL A 35 5.50 12.79 6.19
CA VAL A 35 5.18 12.84 4.74
C VAL A 35 3.72 12.52 4.44
N TRP A 36 2.96 12.07 5.44
CA TRP A 36 1.58 11.63 5.29
C TRP A 36 0.59 12.79 5.43
N ALA A 37 -0.37 12.86 4.52
CA ALA A 37 -1.61 13.60 4.76
C ALA A 37 -2.50 12.80 5.72
N GLU A 38 -2.58 11.49 5.52
CA GLU A 38 -3.31 10.57 6.38
C GLU A 38 -2.47 9.33 6.67
N PHE A 39 -2.50 8.90 7.93
CA PHE A 39 -1.93 7.63 8.38
C PHE A 39 -2.94 6.98 9.33
N GLU A 40 -3.56 5.90 8.89
CA GLU A 40 -4.52 5.14 9.70
C GLU A 40 -4.00 3.72 9.92
N ARG A 41 -3.87 3.31 11.18
CA ARG A 41 -3.52 1.92 11.50
C ARG A 41 -4.70 0.99 11.24
N LEU A 42 -4.44 -0.16 10.64
CA LEU A 42 -5.44 -1.18 10.36
C LEU A 42 -4.84 -2.58 10.45
N GLN A 43 -5.65 -3.61 10.18
CA GLN A 43 -5.17 -4.97 10.01
C GLN A 43 -5.45 -5.49 8.60
N VAL A 44 -4.48 -6.21 8.05
CA VAL A 44 -4.62 -6.98 6.81
C VAL A 44 -4.53 -8.46 7.17
N ASN A 45 -5.68 -9.16 7.17
CA ASN A 45 -5.79 -10.56 7.57
C ASN A 45 -5.12 -10.89 8.92
N GLY A 46 -5.22 -9.98 9.90
CA GLY A 46 -4.60 -10.14 11.22
C GLY A 46 -3.15 -9.63 11.33
N ARG A 47 -2.48 -9.32 10.22
CA ARG A 47 -1.17 -8.64 10.25
C ARG A 47 -1.33 -7.16 10.54
N SER A 48 -0.37 -6.60 11.27
CA SER A 48 -0.25 -5.16 11.47
C SER A 48 -0.12 -4.45 10.12
N GLY A 49 -0.92 -3.42 9.91
CA GLY A 49 -0.93 -2.66 8.67
C GLY A 49 -1.30 -1.20 8.88
N ALA A 50 -1.24 -0.43 7.80
CA ALA A 50 -1.71 0.94 7.77
C ALA A 50 -2.23 1.31 6.38
N ARG A 51 -3.27 2.15 6.35
CA ARG A 51 -3.67 2.93 5.18
C ARG A 51 -2.97 4.28 5.24
N VAL A 52 -2.37 4.70 4.14
CA VAL A 52 -1.66 5.98 4.05
C VAL A 52 -1.99 6.73 2.77
N ILE A 53 -2.03 8.05 2.89
CA ILE A 53 -2.09 9.01 1.77
C ILE A 53 -0.92 9.96 1.97
N THR A 54 -0.06 10.14 0.96
CA THR A 54 1.03 11.13 1.05
C THR A 54 0.50 12.54 0.80
N LYS A 55 1.15 13.55 1.39
CA LYS A 55 0.73 14.96 1.24
C LYS A 55 0.57 15.41 -0.23
N GLY A 56 1.34 14.82 -1.15
CA GLY A 56 1.24 15.07 -2.60
C GLY A 56 0.21 14.23 -3.37
N ALA A 57 -0.27 13.11 -2.79
CA ALA A 57 -1.17 12.16 -3.43
C ALA A 57 -2.65 12.51 -3.32
N THR A 58 -3.01 13.48 -2.47
CA THR A 58 -4.41 13.90 -2.25
C THR A 58 -5.10 14.35 -3.55
N LYS A 59 -4.35 14.96 -4.48
CA LYS A 59 -4.84 15.34 -5.82
C LYS A 59 -4.77 14.21 -6.84
N ALA A 60 -3.85 13.27 -6.63
CA ALA A 60 -3.63 12.12 -7.52
C ALA A 60 -4.55 10.93 -7.21
N ARG A 61 -5.41 11.06 -6.18
CA ARG A 61 -6.34 10.02 -5.72
C ARG A 61 -5.67 8.66 -5.57
N SER A 62 -4.45 8.67 -5.03
CA SER A 62 -3.73 7.44 -4.76
C SER A 62 -3.75 7.13 -3.28
N CYS A 63 -3.99 5.86 -2.97
CA CYS A 63 -4.04 5.36 -1.62
C CYS A 63 -3.17 4.12 -1.51
N THR A 64 -2.40 4.04 -0.43
CA THR A 64 -1.51 2.91 -0.18
C THR A 64 -1.93 2.19 1.07
N VAL A 65 -2.06 0.87 0.98
CA VAL A 65 -2.18 -0.02 2.15
C VAL A 65 -0.86 -0.77 2.30
N MET A 66 -0.24 -0.64 3.47
CA MET A 66 0.95 -1.40 3.83
C MET A 66 0.65 -2.42 4.93
N PHE A 67 1.31 -3.56 4.90
CA PHE A 67 1.24 -4.58 5.94
C PHE A 67 2.59 -5.24 6.20
N ASP A 68 2.72 -5.81 7.38
CA ASP A 68 3.94 -6.46 7.85
C ASP A 68 4.29 -7.72 7.03
N ALA A 69 5.55 -7.81 6.58
CA ALA A 69 6.08 -8.92 5.81
C ALA A 69 7.28 -9.60 6.51
N GLY A 70 7.39 -9.48 7.84
CA GLY A 70 8.52 -9.93 8.66
C GLY A 70 9.72 -9.02 8.55
N LYS A 71 10.28 -8.91 7.35
CA LYS A 71 11.40 -7.99 7.04
C LYS A 71 10.91 -6.80 6.24
N GLY A 72 10.31 -5.84 6.94
CA GLY A 72 9.78 -4.61 6.39
C GLY A 72 8.29 -4.70 6.08
N THR A 73 7.86 -4.06 4.98
CA THR A 73 6.45 -3.98 4.59
C THR A 73 6.23 -4.39 3.14
N VAL A 74 5.06 -4.96 2.85
CA VAL A 74 4.49 -4.94 1.50
C VAL A 74 3.55 -3.76 1.42
N GLN A 75 3.67 -2.96 0.36
CA GLN A 75 2.87 -1.78 0.10
C GLN A 75 2.08 -2.01 -1.18
N VAL A 76 0.77 -1.87 -1.11
CA VAL A 76 -0.16 -1.93 -2.23
C VAL A 76 -0.74 -0.55 -2.43
N GLN A 77 -0.33 0.12 -3.51
CA GLN A 77 -0.89 1.38 -3.93
C GLN A 77 -1.95 1.14 -5.00
N ALA A 78 -3.11 1.75 -4.85
CA ALA A 78 -4.11 1.86 -5.90
C ALA A 78 -4.31 3.33 -6.26
N ASN A 79 -4.54 3.59 -7.53
CA ASN A 79 -4.97 4.90 -8.02
C ASN A 79 -5.96 4.73 -9.18
N GLU A 80 -6.86 5.69 -9.32
CA GLU A 80 -7.78 5.76 -10.44
C GLU A 80 -7.08 6.28 -11.71
N VAL A 81 -7.47 5.73 -12.87
CA VAL A 81 -6.89 6.07 -14.17
C VAL A 81 -7.56 7.30 -14.80
N ARG A 82 -8.85 7.52 -14.53
CA ARG A 82 -9.63 8.65 -15.07
C ARG A 82 -10.50 9.27 -13.99
N LEU A 83 -10.38 10.59 -13.81
CA LEU A 83 -11.31 11.35 -12.99
C LEU A 83 -12.58 11.70 -13.79
N PRO A 84 -13.80 11.66 -13.21
CA PRO A 84 -14.21 11.06 -11.94
C PRO A 84 -14.99 9.76 -12.19
N ASP A 85 -14.40 8.61 -11.91
CA ASP A 85 -15.16 7.37 -11.80
C ASP A 85 -15.41 7.08 -10.30
N ASP A 86 -16.49 6.39 -9.97
CA ASP A 86 -17.03 6.26 -8.59
C ASP A 86 -16.21 5.29 -7.69
N VAL A 87 -14.88 5.26 -7.82
CA VAL A 87 -14.05 4.22 -7.20
C VAL A 87 -13.32 4.71 -5.95
N ASP A 88 -13.49 4.01 -4.83
CA ASP A 88 -12.70 4.21 -3.62
C ASP A 88 -11.36 3.46 -3.74
N GLU A 89 -10.29 4.20 -4.04
CA GLU A 89 -8.96 3.62 -4.23
C GLU A 89 -8.39 3.04 -2.93
N CYS A 90 -8.76 3.59 -1.78
CA CYS A 90 -8.36 3.07 -0.49
C CYS A 90 -9.02 1.72 -0.19
N GLN A 91 -10.33 1.60 -0.47
CA GLN A 91 -11.04 0.33 -0.36
C GLN A 91 -10.44 -0.71 -1.30
N LYS A 92 -10.07 -0.30 -2.53
CA LYS A 92 -9.48 -1.22 -3.51
C LYS A 92 -8.07 -1.68 -3.11
N ALA A 93 -7.23 -0.76 -2.65
CA ALA A 93 -5.91 -1.10 -2.12
C ALA A 93 -6.00 -2.10 -0.96
N LEU A 94 -6.99 -1.94 -0.06
CA LEU A 94 -7.22 -2.87 1.05
C LEU A 94 -7.71 -4.24 0.57
N GLU A 95 -8.64 -4.28 -0.38
CA GLU A 95 -9.13 -5.53 -0.99
C GLU A 95 -7.96 -6.34 -1.57
N ILE A 96 -7.08 -5.67 -2.33
CA ILE A 96 -5.93 -6.29 -2.96
C ILE A 96 -4.89 -6.71 -1.92
N ALA A 97 -4.60 -5.87 -0.92
CA ALA A 97 -3.68 -6.22 0.16
C ALA A 97 -4.13 -7.50 0.89
N ARG A 98 -5.45 -7.67 1.13
CA ARG A 98 -6.00 -8.90 1.72
C ARG A 98 -5.90 -10.12 0.80
N LYS A 99 -5.91 -9.95 -0.51
CA LYS A 99 -5.70 -11.05 -1.48
C LYS A 99 -4.22 -11.42 -1.62
N VAL A 100 -3.33 -10.44 -1.48
CA VAL A 100 -1.88 -10.62 -1.58
C VAL A 100 -1.32 -11.25 -0.31
N GLU A 101 -1.72 -10.78 0.86
CA GLU A 101 -1.14 -11.16 2.15
C GLU A 101 -0.98 -12.69 2.37
N PRO A 102 -1.96 -13.56 2.02
CA PRO A 102 -1.82 -15.00 2.22
C PRO A 102 -0.73 -15.65 1.35
N ASN A 103 -0.31 -14.97 0.28
CA ASN A 103 0.77 -15.40 -0.61
C ASN A 103 2.14 -14.84 -0.17
N VAL A 104 2.17 -14.00 0.85
CA VAL A 104 3.40 -13.45 1.44
C VAL A 104 3.79 -14.34 2.63
N PRO A 105 5.06 -14.77 2.75
CA PRO A 105 5.52 -15.55 3.91
C PRO A 105 5.13 -14.89 5.24
N GLU A 106 4.84 -15.72 6.24
CA GLU A 106 4.52 -15.21 7.58
C GLU A 106 5.69 -14.39 8.14
N PRO A 107 5.40 -13.32 8.92
CA PRO A 107 6.43 -12.59 9.65
C PRO A 107 7.09 -13.54 10.65
N ALA A 108 8.41 -13.74 10.54
CA ALA A 108 9.20 -14.59 11.45
C ALA A 108 9.46 -13.91 12.80
#